data_AF-A0A1G7T319-F1
#
_entry.id   AF-A0A1G7T319-F1
#
_cell.length_a   1.000
_cell.length_b   1.000
_cell.length_c   1.000
_cell.angle_alpha   90.00
_cell.angle_beta   90.00
_cell.angle_gamma   90.00
#
_symmetry.space_group_name_H-M   'P 1'
#
loop_
_entity.id
_entity.type
_entity.pdbx_description
1 polymer ?
#
loop_
_entity_poly.entity_id
_entity_poly.type
_entity_poly.pdbx_seq_one_letter_code
_entity_poly.pdbx_strand_id
1 'polypeptide(L)'
;MSQTDPRVTSVAPRARRLALSGVLALVVGASLVNGAAPAGAAEVPLSQNRPATASSMERGDLSAAAAVDGKANTRWSSEFSDPQWLQVDLGKTTAIEKIVINWERSYAKAFRIQTAVSANGPWKTVYSTRAGRGGAQTVNVSATGRYVRLYATKRSGRYGVSLWEFQVFGTGSDTPTPTPTSTSTSRPTPTSRPTSPPTPTKPAQPTPSTPATPGTPAAGWVPVNQAEWKKALDAYNKVTPQAVPAGIVRVPEFHTDCTVSNELKDDPIVLPGLPGASHMHTFFGPKVTATTTPEDLLASSTTCNAPGDKSAYWVPQLTRNGTPVPVKDFRVYYGSRLKDPSDVVPFPPGLVAVQGDAKRQVATGKGAPGQFWCAGSAEIGRSADGNWPVCAKGGNLIYQLMFQDCWDGKHIDSPDHKSHMGPMKDGRCSGAYPVAVPNISLMVNYNSLGGDGLALSSGLPSSMHGDFMNAWQPEKLGALVKVCINANAKCGTTPGWGR
;
A
#
# COMPACT_ATOMS: atom_id res chain seq x y z
N MET A 1 9.38 35.82 -55.81
CA MET A 1 9.57 37.26 -55.64
C MET A 1 8.81 37.64 -54.37
N SER A 2 9.50 37.71 -53.23
CA SER A 2 10.15 38.92 -52.67
C SER A 2 9.14 39.72 -51.80
N GLN A 3 9.24 39.67 -50.46
CA GLN A 3 10.07 40.54 -49.59
C GLN A 3 9.50 41.98 -49.46
N THR A 4 9.42 42.65 -48.30
CA THR A 4 9.63 42.31 -46.85
C THR A 4 9.03 43.43 -45.97
N ASP A 5 8.69 43.15 -44.71
CA ASP A 5 8.53 44.14 -43.62
C ASP A 5 9.91 44.59 -43.10
N PRO A 6 10.17 45.88 -42.69
CA PRO A 6 10.16 46.22 -41.24
C PRO A 6 10.03 47.72 -40.79
N ARG A 7 9.81 47.91 -39.47
CA ARG A 7 10.28 48.99 -38.52
C ARG A 7 9.32 50.06 -37.98
N VAL A 8 8.96 49.87 -36.70
CA VAL A 8 9.39 50.67 -35.52
C VAL A 8 9.92 52.11 -35.74
N THR A 9 9.39 53.05 -34.96
CA THR A 9 10.10 54.28 -34.51
C THR A 9 9.89 54.51 -33.00
N SER A 10 10.78 55.29 -32.38
CA SER A 10 10.80 55.59 -30.93
C SER A 10 11.06 57.09 -30.68
N VAL A 11 10.59 57.62 -29.54
CA VAL A 11 10.85 59.02 -29.16
C VAL A 11 11.18 59.16 -27.66
N ALA A 12 12.31 59.82 -27.42
CA ALA A 12 12.75 60.51 -26.21
C ALA A 12 13.60 61.71 -26.70
N PRO A 13 14.23 62.57 -25.87
CA PRO A 13 14.21 62.66 -24.40
C PRO A 13 13.96 64.12 -23.90
N ARG A 14 14.16 64.37 -22.60
CA ARG A 14 14.91 65.57 -22.15
C ARG A 14 15.50 65.38 -20.75
N ALA A 15 16.65 66.00 -20.50
CA ALA A 15 17.38 65.95 -19.24
C ALA A 15 17.79 67.36 -18.79
N ARG A 16 18.09 67.52 -17.49
CA ARG A 16 18.92 68.60 -16.96
C ARG A 16 19.98 68.02 -16.03
N ARG A 17 21.16 68.64 -16.02
CA ARG A 17 22.31 68.35 -15.14
C ARG A 17 22.75 69.64 -14.45
N LEU A 18 23.39 69.47 -13.30
CA LEU A 18 24.45 70.27 -12.62
C LEU A 18 24.26 69.97 -11.12
N ALA A 19 25.18 69.26 -10.43
CA ALA A 19 26.54 69.65 -10.03
C ALA A 19 26.56 70.75 -8.94
N LEU A 20 27.46 70.79 -7.97
CA LEU A 20 28.34 69.78 -7.34
C LEU A 20 29.02 70.48 -6.16
N SER A 21 28.97 69.94 -4.94
CA SER A 21 29.92 70.22 -3.82
C SER A 21 29.47 69.45 -2.57
N GLY A 22 30.41 69.04 -1.71
CA GLY A 22 30.10 68.23 -0.53
C GLY A 22 30.87 68.66 0.71
N VAL A 23 30.42 68.16 1.87
CA VAL A 23 31.13 68.21 3.15
C VAL A 23 30.99 66.83 3.80
N LEU A 24 32.08 66.30 4.35
CA LEU A 24 32.10 65.07 5.12
C LEU A 24 32.06 65.40 6.61
N ALA A 25 31.07 64.89 7.35
CA ALA A 25 31.01 64.94 8.80
C ALA A 25 30.34 63.68 9.34
N LEU A 26 30.98 62.99 10.29
CA LEU A 26 30.37 61.89 11.03
C LEU A 26 29.47 62.44 12.14
N VAL A 27 28.27 61.89 12.30
CA VAL A 27 27.51 61.96 13.54
C VAL A 27 27.02 60.55 13.88
N VAL A 28 27.06 60.20 15.17
CA VAL A 28 26.78 58.85 15.68
C VAL A 28 25.31 58.48 15.52
N GLY A 29 25.03 57.23 15.15
CA GLY A 29 23.67 56.72 14.99
C GLY A 29 22.97 56.51 16.33
N ALA A 30 21.77 57.08 16.48
CA ALA A 30 20.83 56.77 17.55
C ALA A 30 19.67 55.94 16.99
N SER A 31 19.82 54.62 16.96
CA SER A 31 18.76 53.71 16.51
C SER A 31 17.57 53.77 17.45
N LEU A 32 16.38 54.09 16.93
CA LEU A 32 15.13 53.95 17.68
C LEU A 32 14.93 52.46 18.02
N VAL A 33 15.06 52.12 19.30
CA VAL A 33 14.88 50.76 19.80
C VAL A 33 13.38 50.46 19.83
N ASN A 34 12.83 50.13 18.66
CA ASN A 34 11.45 49.73 18.52
C ASN A 34 11.30 48.36 19.21
N GLY A 35 10.81 48.38 20.46
CA GLY A 35 10.72 47.23 21.35
C GLY A 35 9.74 46.17 20.86
N ALA A 36 10.17 45.39 19.88
CA ALA A 36 9.51 44.14 19.53
C ALA A 36 9.49 43.25 20.78
N ALA A 37 8.31 43.01 21.33
CA ALA A 37 8.13 41.91 22.26
C ALA A 37 8.70 40.64 21.61
N PRO A 38 9.46 39.80 22.34
CA PRO A 38 10.09 38.63 21.75
C PRO A 38 9.01 37.79 21.08
N ALA A 39 9.14 37.60 19.77
CA ALA A 39 8.27 36.71 19.02
C ALA A 39 8.53 35.28 19.52
N GLY A 40 7.79 34.89 20.56
CA GLY A 40 7.94 33.59 21.20
C GLY A 40 7.83 32.52 20.14
N ALA A 41 8.90 31.73 19.99
CA ALA A 41 8.94 30.65 19.01
C ALA A 41 7.69 29.78 19.20
N ALA A 42 6.90 29.65 18.13
CA ALA A 42 5.64 28.93 18.21
C ALA A 42 5.91 27.52 18.74
N GLU A 43 5.18 27.14 19.80
CA GLU A 43 5.34 25.85 20.46
C GLU A 43 5.24 24.74 19.42
N VAL A 44 6.27 23.89 19.33
CA VAL A 44 6.31 22.81 18.33
C VAL A 44 5.42 21.67 18.83
N PRO A 45 4.39 21.24 18.07
CA PRO A 45 3.52 20.15 18.50
C PRO A 45 4.31 18.86 18.72
N LEU A 46 4.03 18.16 19.83
CA LEU A 46 4.55 16.82 20.13
C LEU A 46 4.21 15.79 19.03
N SER A 47 3.11 16.02 18.30
CA SER A 47 2.66 15.23 17.17
C SER A 47 3.37 15.55 15.85
N GLN A 48 4.10 16.68 15.72
CA GLN A 48 4.63 17.10 14.43
C GLN A 48 5.68 16.12 13.90
N ASN A 49 5.54 15.70 12.65
CA ASN A 49 6.32 14.67 11.96
C ASN A 49 6.39 13.31 12.70
N ARG A 50 5.46 13.03 13.63
CA ARG A 50 5.32 11.72 14.26
C ARG A 50 4.63 10.72 13.34
N PRO A 51 4.83 9.40 13.53
CA PRO A 51 4.04 8.39 12.86
C PRO A 51 2.55 8.56 13.18
N ALA A 52 1.73 8.75 12.13
CA ALA A 52 0.29 8.86 12.23
C ALA A 52 -0.39 7.80 11.35
N THR A 53 -1.50 7.24 11.83
CA THR A 53 -2.35 6.29 11.10
C THR A 53 -3.82 6.71 11.20
N ALA A 54 -4.65 6.23 10.28
CA ALA A 54 -6.07 6.52 10.25
C ALA A 54 -6.87 5.27 9.87
N SER A 55 -8.19 5.31 10.09
CA SER A 55 -9.12 4.25 9.64
C SER A 55 -9.25 4.16 8.12
N SER A 56 -9.00 5.25 7.39
CA SER A 56 -9.09 5.30 5.93
C SER A 56 -8.39 6.55 5.39
N MET A 57 -8.31 6.67 4.07
CA MET A 57 -8.07 7.93 3.37
C MET A 57 -8.92 8.03 2.10
N GLU A 58 -9.38 9.22 1.75
CA GLU A 58 -10.17 9.53 0.54
C GLU A 58 -9.42 9.16 -0.75
N ARG A 59 -8.08 9.29 -0.72
CA ARG A 59 -7.12 9.06 -1.80
C ARG A 59 -5.70 9.03 -1.22
N GLY A 60 -4.74 8.44 -1.94
CA GLY A 60 -3.38 8.17 -1.43
C GLY A 60 -2.57 9.40 -0.99
N ASP A 61 -2.79 10.57 -1.58
CA ASP A 61 -2.13 11.82 -1.19
C ASP A 61 -2.66 12.42 0.13
N LEU A 62 -3.86 12.03 0.57
CA LEU A 62 -4.54 12.58 1.75
C LEU A 62 -4.43 11.65 2.97
N SER A 63 -3.24 11.09 3.16
CA SER A 63 -2.90 10.14 4.24
C SER A 63 -2.86 10.81 5.63
N ALA A 64 -2.83 9.99 6.69
CA ALA A 64 -2.77 10.48 8.07
C ALA A 64 -1.53 11.35 8.39
N ALA A 65 -0.40 11.12 7.70
CA ALA A 65 0.81 11.93 7.85
C ALA A 65 0.61 13.39 7.40
N ALA A 66 -0.29 13.62 6.44
CA ALA A 66 -0.63 14.95 5.91
C ALA A 66 -1.50 15.80 6.85
N ALA A 67 -1.76 15.35 8.09
CA ALA A 67 -2.36 16.13 9.17
C ALA A 67 -1.43 16.28 10.39
N VAL A 68 -0.14 15.96 10.25
CA VAL A 68 0.88 16.17 11.29
C VAL A 68 2.22 16.66 10.74
N ASP A 69 2.30 17.04 9.46
CA ASP A 69 3.56 17.51 8.86
C ASP A 69 3.84 19.01 9.12
N GLY A 70 2.86 19.74 9.66
CA GLY A 70 2.97 21.16 10.00
C GLY A 70 2.75 22.11 8.83
N LYS A 71 2.25 21.65 7.68
CA LYS A 71 1.96 22.53 6.53
C LYS A 71 0.45 22.79 6.42
N ALA A 72 0.06 24.06 6.45
CA ALA A 72 -1.35 24.47 6.38
C ALA A 72 -2.04 24.27 5.01
N ASN A 73 -1.44 23.50 4.08
CA ASN A 73 -1.96 23.23 2.74
C ASN A 73 -1.95 21.73 2.36
N THR A 74 -1.47 20.85 3.22
CA THR A 74 -1.66 19.39 3.16
C THR A 74 -2.75 18.97 4.15
N ARG A 75 -3.49 17.89 3.86
CA ARG A 75 -4.58 17.42 4.73
C ARG A 75 -4.70 15.91 4.73
N TRP A 76 -5.05 15.33 5.89
CA TRP A 76 -5.74 14.03 5.91
C TRP A 76 -7.20 14.23 5.47
N SER A 77 -7.76 13.28 4.75
CA SER A 77 -9.19 13.22 4.42
C SER A 77 -9.66 11.79 4.50
N SER A 78 -10.74 11.50 5.22
CA SER A 78 -11.30 10.15 5.36
C SER A 78 -12.21 9.74 4.21
N GLU A 79 -12.46 8.46 4.06
CA GLU A 79 -13.63 7.96 3.33
C GLU A 79 -14.96 8.45 3.95
N PHE A 80 -16.04 8.34 3.17
CA PHE A 80 -17.31 9.02 3.42
C PHE A 80 -18.29 8.19 4.28
N SER A 81 -17.79 7.58 5.35
CA SER A 81 -18.54 6.76 6.33
C SER A 81 -18.38 7.30 7.77
N ASP A 82 -19.24 6.86 8.69
CA ASP A 82 -19.06 7.06 10.14
C ASP A 82 -18.93 5.69 10.82
N PRO A 83 -18.07 5.49 11.83
CA PRO A 83 -17.09 6.41 12.39
C PRO A 83 -15.76 6.43 11.59
N GLN A 84 -14.95 7.45 11.78
CA GLN A 84 -13.61 7.61 11.19
C GLN A 84 -12.64 8.13 12.25
N TRP A 85 -11.35 7.79 12.17
CA TRP A 85 -10.35 8.20 13.15
C TRP A 85 -8.97 8.45 12.55
N LEU A 86 -8.20 9.30 13.23
CA LEU A 86 -6.77 9.51 13.01
C LEU A 86 -6.07 9.45 14.38
N GLN A 87 -4.94 8.75 14.47
CA GLN A 87 -4.14 8.65 15.68
C GLN A 87 -2.66 8.88 15.41
N VAL A 88 -1.94 9.37 16.41
CA VAL A 88 -0.52 9.72 16.35
C VAL A 88 0.25 9.01 17.45
N ASP A 89 1.43 8.49 17.13
CA ASP A 89 2.39 7.90 18.07
C ASP A 89 3.41 8.94 18.54
N LEU A 90 3.29 9.41 19.79
CA LEU A 90 4.26 10.34 20.40
C LEU A 90 5.61 9.69 20.73
N GLY A 91 5.78 8.39 20.46
CA GLY A 91 7.00 7.59 20.69
C GLY A 91 7.16 7.13 22.14
N LYS A 92 6.86 8.01 23.11
CA LYS A 92 6.86 7.72 24.56
C LYS A 92 5.54 8.17 25.20
N THR A 93 5.19 7.59 26.34
CA THR A 93 4.05 8.07 27.15
C THR A 93 4.39 9.47 27.65
N THR A 94 3.59 10.46 27.24
CA THR A 94 3.83 11.88 27.49
C THR A 94 2.62 12.52 28.18
N ALA A 95 2.83 13.62 28.90
CA ALA A 95 1.75 14.46 29.41
C ALA A 95 1.16 15.30 28.26
N ILE A 96 -0.17 15.42 28.23
CA ILE A 96 -0.91 16.09 27.17
C ILE A 96 -1.86 17.08 27.82
N GLU A 97 -1.73 18.34 27.42
CA GLU A 97 -2.32 19.51 28.08
C GLU A 97 -3.28 20.26 27.14
N LYS A 98 -2.97 20.26 25.83
CA LYS A 98 -3.68 21.01 24.81
C LYS A 98 -3.63 20.25 23.48
N ILE A 99 -4.74 20.23 22.75
CA ILE A 99 -4.82 19.68 21.40
C ILE A 99 -5.50 20.72 20.50
N VAL A 100 -4.86 21.10 19.40
CA VAL A 100 -5.45 21.97 18.37
C VAL A 100 -5.81 21.12 17.16
N ILE A 101 -7.07 21.24 16.75
CA ILE A 101 -7.67 20.48 15.66
C ILE A 101 -8.00 21.49 14.56
N ASN A 102 -7.29 21.45 13.44
CA ASN A 102 -7.55 22.35 12.31
C ASN A 102 -8.35 21.60 11.23
N TRP A 103 -9.68 21.72 11.30
CA TRP A 103 -10.57 21.06 10.34
C TRP A 103 -10.56 21.75 8.97
N GLU A 104 -10.68 20.94 7.92
CA GLU A 104 -11.14 21.38 6.60
C GLU A 104 -12.64 21.78 6.67
N ARG A 105 -13.21 22.29 5.58
CA ARG A 105 -14.65 22.50 5.41
C ARG A 105 -15.48 21.24 5.70
N SER A 106 -14.93 20.04 5.49
CA SER A 106 -15.52 18.76 5.89
C SER A 106 -14.98 18.26 7.24
N TYR A 107 -15.85 18.20 8.26
CA TYR A 107 -15.46 18.05 9.67
C TYR A 107 -16.38 17.12 10.47
N ALA A 108 -16.01 16.79 11.71
CA ALA A 108 -16.86 16.02 12.62
C ALA A 108 -17.81 16.92 13.45
N LYS A 109 -19.12 16.70 13.35
CA LYS A 109 -20.10 17.25 14.30
C LYS A 109 -20.04 16.53 15.65
N ALA A 110 -19.84 15.22 15.65
CA ALA A 110 -19.60 14.45 16.86
C ALA A 110 -18.24 13.73 16.78
N PHE A 111 -17.42 13.90 17.82
CA PHE A 111 -16.12 13.24 17.94
C PHE A 111 -15.69 13.09 19.40
N ARG A 112 -14.70 12.23 19.60
CA ARG A 112 -13.96 12.03 20.85
C ARG A 112 -12.48 12.30 20.62
N ILE A 113 -11.79 12.78 21.65
CA ILE A 113 -10.33 12.64 21.76
C ILE A 113 -10.06 11.55 22.78
N GLN A 114 -9.12 10.67 22.46
CA GLN A 114 -8.78 9.49 23.25
C GLN A 114 -7.26 9.34 23.38
N THR A 115 -6.80 8.78 24.50
CA THR A 115 -5.39 8.41 24.70
C THR A 115 -5.24 6.92 25.02
N ALA A 116 -4.07 6.37 24.69
CA ALA A 116 -3.70 4.99 25.01
C ALA A 116 -2.17 4.85 25.21
N VAL A 117 -1.75 3.74 25.83
CA VAL A 117 -0.32 3.36 25.95
C VAL A 117 0.14 2.47 24.78
N SER A 118 -0.78 1.81 24.07
CA SER A 118 -0.50 1.03 22.86
C SER A 118 -1.34 1.50 21.67
N ALA A 119 -0.89 1.24 20.45
CA ALA A 119 -1.56 1.62 19.21
C ALA A 119 -2.97 1.05 19.05
N ASN A 120 -3.28 -0.03 19.78
CA ASN A 120 -4.59 -0.72 19.72
C ASN A 120 -5.48 -0.40 20.93
N GLY A 121 -4.97 0.36 21.91
CA GLY A 121 -5.68 0.69 23.15
C GLY A 121 -5.11 -0.02 24.39
N PRO A 122 -5.93 -0.26 25.45
CA PRO A 122 -7.30 0.23 25.61
C PRO A 122 -7.37 1.77 25.55
N TRP A 123 -8.46 2.30 25.00
CA TRP A 123 -8.60 3.73 24.70
C TRP A 123 -9.38 4.47 25.78
N LYS A 124 -8.69 5.33 26.55
CA LYS A 124 -9.34 6.25 27.49
C LYS A 124 -9.88 7.46 26.73
N THR A 125 -11.17 7.75 26.84
CA THR A 125 -11.72 9.00 26.28
C THR A 125 -11.40 10.16 27.23
N VAL A 126 -10.83 11.24 26.70
CA VAL A 126 -10.40 12.42 27.46
C VAL A 126 -11.16 13.70 27.07
N TYR A 127 -11.82 13.70 25.91
CA TYR A 127 -12.79 14.72 25.51
C TYR A 127 -13.87 14.09 24.61
N SER A 128 -15.08 14.64 24.61
CA SER A 128 -16.15 14.25 23.68
C SER A 128 -17.06 15.43 23.39
N THR A 129 -17.52 15.56 22.14
CA THR A 129 -18.57 16.52 21.76
C THR A 129 -19.57 15.91 20.77
N ARG A 130 -20.76 16.51 20.70
CA ARG A 130 -21.79 16.28 19.66
C ARG A 130 -22.11 17.56 18.86
N ALA A 131 -21.39 18.65 19.13
CA ALA A 131 -21.63 19.98 18.56
C ALA A 131 -20.32 20.64 18.05
N GLY A 132 -19.44 19.85 17.42
CA GLY A 132 -18.27 20.35 16.70
C GLY A 132 -18.66 21.30 15.56
N ARG A 133 -17.84 22.33 15.31
CA ARG A 133 -18.20 23.50 14.48
C ARG A 133 -17.39 23.67 13.18
N GLY A 134 -16.44 22.77 12.90
CA GLY A 134 -15.39 22.97 11.89
C GLY A 134 -14.35 24.03 12.28
N GLY A 135 -13.47 24.40 11.33
CA GLY A 135 -12.38 25.37 11.54
C GLY A 135 -11.31 24.92 12.54
N ALA A 136 -10.47 25.87 12.99
CA ALA A 136 -9.52 25.63 14.07
C ALA A 136 -10.23 25.56 15.44
N GLN A 137 -9.97 24.52 16.21
CA GLN A 137 -10.55 24.28 17.54
C GLN A 137 -9.47 23.86 18.54
N THR A 138 -9.38 24.55 19.67
CA THR A 138 -8.52 24.17 20.79
C THR A 138 -9.31 23.36 21.82
N VAL A 139 -8.79 22.21 22.21
CA VAL A 139 -9.31 21.32 23.25
C VAL A 139 -8.24 21.18 24.33
N ASN A 140 -8.46 21.85 25.46
CA ASN A 140 -7.61 21.67 26.64
C ASN A 140 -7.98 20.34 27.32
N VAL A 141 -6.97 19.59 27.77
CA VAL A 141 -7.11 18.28 28.40
C VAL A 141 -6.11 18.14 29.55
N SER A 142 -6.34 17.20 30.45
CA SER A 142 -5.31 16.75 31.41
C SER A 142 -5.20 15.24 31.28
N ALA A 143 -4.27 14.79 30.45
CA ALA A 143 -4.18 13.40 30.03
C ALA A 143 -2.73 12.91 29.92
N THR A 144 -2.56 11.60 29.98
CA THR A 144 -1.30 10.93 29.63
C THR A 144 -1.58 9.88 28.55
N GLY A 145 -0.57 9.63 27.72
CA GLY A 145 -0.63 8.60 26.68
C GLY A 145 0.60 8.61 25.79
N ARG A 146 0.86 7.48 25.13
CA ARG A 146 1.81 7.42 23.99
C ARG A 146 1.07 7.67 22.68
N TYR A 147 -0.15 7.16 22.56
CA TYR A 147 -1.00 7.34 21.39
C TYR A 147 -2.13 8.32 21.70
N VAL A 148 -2.39 9.23 20.78
CA VAL A 148 -3.49 10.21 20.86
C VAL A 148 -4.33 10.07 19.60
N ARG A 149 -5.65 9.88 19.77
CA ARG A 149 -6.60 9.61 18.67
C ARG A 149 -7.75 10.60 18.67
N LEU A 150 -8.00 11.21 17.52
CA LEU A 150 -9.29 11.78 17.19
C LEU A 150 -10.19 10.66 16.63
N TYR A 151 -11.36 10.47 17.23
CA TYR A 151 -12.35 9.46 16.84
C TYR A 151 -13.68 10.15 16.52
N ALA A 152 -13.90 10.44 15.24
CA ALA A 152 -15.10 11.08 14.72
C ALA A 152 -16.25 10.06 14.61
N THR A 153 -17.35 10.32 15.32
CA THR A 153 -18.54 9.47 15.33
C THR A 153 -19.69 10.01 14.49
N LYS A 154 -19.62 11.28 14.04
CA LYS A 154 -20.56 11.83 13.06
C LYS A 154 -19.96 12.98 12.24
N ARG A 155 -19.89 12.82 10.92
CA ARG A 155 -19.53 13.86 9.94
C ARG A 155 -20.55 15.01 9.89
N SER A 156 -20.13 16.16 9.40
CA SER A 156 -20.95 17.37 9.31
C SER A 156 -21.94 17.37 8.16
N GLY A 157 -21.63 16.62 7.08
CA GLY A 157 -22.45 16.43 5.88
C GLY A 157 -22.12 15.10 5.18
N ARG A 158 -22.33 15.02 3.86
CA ARG A 158 -22.16 13.78 3.07
C ARG A 158 -20.71 13.32 2.86
N TYR A 159 -19.76 14.25 2.89
CA TYR A 159 -18.32 14.01 2.67
C TYR A 159 -17.65 13.45 3.93
N GLY A 160 -16.37 13.05 3.84
CA GLY A 160 -15.55 12.52 4.93
C GLY A 160 -15.29 13.52 6.07
N VAL A 161 -14.45 13.16 7.03
CA VAL A 161 -13.80 14.15 7.91
C VAL A 161 -12.42 14.47 7.35
N SER A 162 -11.97 15.72 7.45
CA SER A 162 -10.65 16.12 6.98
C SER A 162 -9.99 17.14 7.90
N LEU A 163 -8.68 16.94 8.12
CA LEU A 163 -7.84 17.73 9.01
C LEU A 163 -6.67 18.28 8.20
N TRP A 164 -6.49 19.60 8.19
CA TRP A 164 -5.23 20.21 7.77
C TRP A 164 -4.13 19.86 8.77
N GLU A 165 -4.42 19.92 10.08
CA GLU A 165 -3.45 19.67 11.14
C GLU A 165 -4.13 19.11 12.42
N PHE A 166 -3.45 18.20 13.11
CA PHE A 166 -3.83 17.60 14.40
C PHE A 166 -2.67 17.70 15.38
N GLN A 167 -2.65 18.80 16.13
CA GLN A 167 -1.51 19.25 16.90
C GLN A 167 -1.68 18.92 18.38
N VAL A 168 -0.79 18.09 18.92
CA VAL A 168 -0.80 17.64 20.31
C VAL A 168 0.30 18.38 21.08
N PHE A 169 -0.01 18.90 22.25
CA PHE A 169 0.89 19.74 23.06
C PHE A 169 0.90 19.31 24.53
N GLY A 170 2.02 19.54 25.21
CA GLY A 170 2.24 19.24 26.62
C GLY A 170 3.70 18.97 26.95
N THR A 171 3.97 18.71 28.22
CA THR A 171 5.32 18.55 28.76
C THR A 171 6.00 17.23 28.36
N GLY A 172 7.04 17.32 27.50
CA GLY A 172 7.91 16.19 27.15
C GLY A 172 8.68 16.27 25.82
N SER A 173 8.78 17.45 25.21
CA SER A 173 9.38 17.71 23.90
C SER A 173 10.92 17.63 23.90
N ASP A 174 11.47 16.42 23.73
CA ASP A 174 12.87 16.26 23.33
C ASP A 174 13.00 16.57 21.83
N THR A 175 13.83 17.55 21.48
CA THR A 175 14.17 17.89 20.09
C THR A 175 14.87 16.69 19.41
N PRO A 176 14.50 16.31 18.17
CA PRO A 176 15.08 15.14 17.51
C PRO A 176 16.51 15.37 17.02
N THR A 177 17.50 15.08 17.88
CA THR A 177 18.91 14.93 17.48
C THR A 177 19.15 13.56 16.84
N PRO A 178 19.79 13.46 15.65
CA PRO A 178 20.09 12.19 15.01
C PRO A 178 21.33 11.53 15.64
N THR A 179 21.19 10.30 16.14
CA THR A 179 22.28 9.48 16.71
C THR A 179 21.96 7.98 16.56
N PRO A 180 22.95 7.06 16.65
CA PRO A 180 23.11 6.07 15.57
C PRO A 180 23.01 4.59 16.01
N THR A 181 23.38 3.70 15.07
CA THR A 181 23.49 2.24 15.18
C THR A 181 24.08 1.74 16.51
N SER A 182 23.46 0.71 17.09
CA SER A 182 24.03 -0.11 18.17
C SER A 182 24.39 -1.52 17.68
N THR A 183 25.58 -1.98 18.06
CA THR A 183 26.14 -3.30 17.69
C THR A 183 25.56 -4.42 18.56
N SER A 184 25.62 -5.67 18.08
CA SER A 184 25.24 -6.87 18.83
C SER A 184 26.28 -7.28 19.87
N THR A 185 25.80 -7.85 20.99
CA THR A 185 26.62 -8.61 21.96
C THR A 185 25.82 -9.84 22.44
N SER A 186 26.48 -10.98 22.59
CA SER A 186 25.87 -12.26 22.97
C SER A 186 25.98 -12.56 24.47
N ARG A 187 25.20 -13.54 24.97
CA ARG A 187 25.34 -14.12 26.32
C ARG A 187 24.97 -15.61 26.33
N PRO A 188 25.71 -16.50 27.03
CA PRO A 188 25.46 -17.95 27.02
C PRO A 188 24.57 -18.48 28.18
N THR A 189 24.02 -19.66 27.96
CA THR A 189 23.47 -20.66 28.93
C THR A 189 24.55 -21.70 29.30
N PRO A 190 24.33 -22.74 30.16
CA PRO A 190 23.11 -23.30 30.77
C PRO A 190 23.12 -23.14 32.33
N THR A 191 22.58 -23.96 33.26
CA THR A 191 22.00 -25.33 33.25
C THR A 191 21.13 -25.60 34.49
N SER A 192 20.00 -26.33 34.36
CA SER A 192 19.63 -27.54 35.17
C SER A 192 18.12 -27.89 35.15
N ARG A 193 17.82 -29.15 35.50
CA ARG A 193 16.54 -29.91 35.60
C ARG A 193 16.80 -30.99 36.71
N PRO A 194 15.90 -31.91 37.14
CA PRO A 194 14.44 -32.05 36.90
C PRO A 194 13.57 -32.45 38.12
N THR A 195 12.24 -32.42 37.95
CA THR A 195 11.28 -33.35 38.61
C THR A 195 9.98 -33.48 37.80
N SER A 196 9.35 -34.66 37.78
CA SER A 196 8.06 -35.03 37.15
C SER A 196 7.68 -36.47 37.58
N PRO A 197 6.44 -37.00 37.40
CA PRO A 197 5.12 -36.40 37.14
C PRO A 197 4.11 -36.77 38.29
N PRO A 198 2.78 -36.74 38.07
CA PRO A 198 2.08 -37.97 37.65
C PRO A 198 1.06 -37.78 36.49
N THR A 199 0.40 -38.87 36.10
CA THR A 199 -0.29 -39.04 34.79
C THR A 199 -1.83 -39.20 34.94
N PRO A 200 -2.62 -39.57 33.91
CA PRO A 200 -3.58 -38.69 33.25
C PRO A 200 -5.06 -38.90 33.64
N THR A 201 -5.93 -37.99 33.19
CA THR A 201 -7.39 -38.21 33.09
C THR A 201 -7.88 -38.01 31.66
N LYS A 202 -8.82 -38.85 31.23
CA LYS A 202 -9.34 -38.99 29.86
C LYS A 202 -10.16 -37.77 29.39
N PRO A 203 -10.07 -37.33 28.12
CA PRO A 203 -10.90 -36.25 27.60
C PRO A 203 -12.37 -36.65 27.42
N ALA A 204 -13.28 -35.72 27.66
CA ALA A 204 -14.69 -35.84 27.31
C ALA A 204 -14.92 -35.44 25.84
N GLN A 205 -15.77 -36.21 25.15
CA GLN A 205 -16.11 -36.01 23.74
C GLN A 205 -17.15 -34.87 23.60
N PRO A 206 -16.94 -33.88 22.72
CA PRO A 206 -17.94 -32.85 22.45
C PRO A 206 -19.12 -33.42 21.64
N THR A 207 -20.33 -33.01 22.01
CA THR A 207 -21.58 -33.30 21.27
C THR A 207 -21.63 -32.44 19.98
N PRO A 208 -22.10 -32.96 18.83
CA PRO A 208 -22.15 -32.19 17.59
C PRO A 208 -23.20 -31.07 17.66
N SER A 209 -22.76 -29.84 17.86
CA SER A 209 -23.57 -28.65 17.63
C SER A 209 -23.67 -28.37 16.12
N THR A 210 -24.90 -28.16 15.64
CA THR A 210 -25.25 -27.85 14.23
C THR A 210 -24.33 -26.77 13.62
N PRO A 211 -23.95 -26.86 12.33
CA PRO A 211 -23.20 -25.80 11.67
C PRO A 211 -23.95 -24.46 11.75
N ALA A 212 -23.36 -23.50 12.46
CA ALA A 212 -23.77 -22.11 12.34
C ALA A 212 -23.36 -21.61 10.95
N THR A 213 -24.28 -20.96 10.23
CA THR A 213 -23.97 -20.30 8.95
C THR A 213 -22.79 -19.35 9.14
N PRO A 214 -21.73 -19.43 8.30
CA PRO A 214 -20.60 -18.51 8.40
C PRO A 214 -21.07 -17.06 8.19
N GLY A 215 -21.13 -16.28 9.27
CA GLY A 215 -21.31 -14.84 9.19
C GLY A 215 -20.05 -14.21 8.60
N THR A 216 -20.23 -13.22 7.72
CA THR A 216 -19.16 -12.50 7.03
C THR A 216 -18.03 -12.09 8.00
N PRO A 217 -16.77 -12.48 7.75
CA PRO A 217 -15.62 -11.94 8.47
C PRO A 217 -15.59 -10.42 8.29
N ALA A 218 -15.76 -9.67 9.38
CA ALA A 218 -15.80 -8.21 9.33
C ALA A 218 -14.40 -7.64 9.01
N ALA A 219 -14.35 -6.63 8.14
CA ALA A 219 -13.11 -6.02 7.67
C ALA A 219 -12.15 -5.66 8.82
N GLY A 220 -10.96 -6.24 8.78
CA GLY A 220 -9.99 -6.23 9.87
C GLY A 220 -8.64 -6.78 9.38
N TRP A 221 -7.62 -6.71 10.25
CA TRP A 221 -6.34 -7.38 9.98
C TRP A 221 -6.49 -8.86 10.28
N VAL A 222 -6.31 -9.72 9.29
CA VAL A 222 -6.49 -11.18 9.44
C VAL A 222 -5.15 -11.82 9.79
N PRO A 223 -4.94 -12.31 11.02
CA PRO A 223 -3.64 -12.84 11.44
C PRO A 223 -3.29 -14.14 10.71
N VAL A 224 -2.01 -14.32 10.38
CA VAL A 224 -1.51 -15.56 9.79
C VAL A 224 -1.66 -16.72 10.77
N ASN A 225 -2.09 -17.88 10.25
CA ASN A 225 -2.00 -19.13 11.00
C ASN A 225 -0.53 -19.54 11.16
N GLN A 226 0.06 -19.17 12.30
CA GLN A 226 1.47 -19.43 12.62
C GLN A 226 1.85 -20.92 12.59
N ALA A 227 0.90 -21.84 12.84
CA ALA A 227 1.17 -23.28 12.78
C ALA A 227 1.30 -23.77 11.32
N GLU A 228 0.37 -23.38 10.45
CA GLU A 228 0.41 -23.74 9.02
C GLU A 228 1.52 -22.99 8.27
N TRP A 229 1.80 -21.73 8.60
CA TRP A 229 2.97 -21.03 8.05
C TRP A 229 4.29 -21.65 8.55
N LYS A 230 4.40 -22.05 9.82
CA LYS A 230 5.57 -22.81 10.28
C LYS A 230 5.72 -24.13 9.53
N LYS A 231 4.64 -24.87 9.30
CA LYS A 231 4.63 -26.12 8.52
C LYS A 231 5.09 -25.89 7.07
N ALA A 232 4.65 -24.82 6.43
CA ALA A 232 5.13 -24.39 5.11
C ALA A 232 6.65 -24.06 5.12
N LEU A 233 7.13 -23.31 6.12
CA LEU A 233 8.56 -23.00 6.28
C LEU A 233 9.39 -24.26 6.59
N ASP A 234 8.89 -25.19 7.41
CA ASP A 234 9.55 -26.45 7.73
C ASP A 234 9.60 -27.40 6.52
N ALA A 235 8.64 -27.32 5.59
CA ALA A 235 8.71 -28.01 4.30
C ALA A 235 9.75 -27.36 3.37
N TYR A 236 9.69 -26.04 3.20
CA TYR A 236 10.66 -25.24 2.44
C TYR A 236 12.11 -25.43 2.92
N ASN A 237 12.34 -25.51 4.24
CA ASN A 237 13.67 -25.70 4.81
C ASN A 237 14.20 -27.14 4.72
N LYS A 238 13.35 -28.13 4.38
CA LYS A 238 13.79 -29.49 4.01
C LYS A 238 14.21 -29.61 2.55
N VAL A 239 13.92 -28.62 1.70
CA VAL A 239 14.36 -28.64 0.30
C VAL A 239 15.85 -28.31 0.24
N THR A 240 16.65 -29.28 -0.22
CA THR A 240 18.07 -29.09 -0.50
C THR A 240 18.23 -28.10 -1.67
N PRO A 241 19.01 -27.00 -1.53
CA PRO A 241 19.37 -26.14 -2.64
C PRO A 241 20.08 -26.93 -3.75
N GLN A 242 19.73 -26.68 -5.01
CA GLN A 242 20.41 -27.29 -6.16
C GLN A 242 21.50 -26.36 -6.68
N ALA A 243 22.64 -26.92 -7.07
CA ALA A 243 23.66 -26.18 -7.81
C ALA A 243 23.11 -25.77 -9.18
N VAL A 244 23.33 -24.52 -9.58
CA VAL A 244 22.88 -23.95 -10.86
C VAL A 244 23.88 -24.33 -11.96
N PRO A 245 23.49 -25.08 -13.01
CA PRO A 245 24.37 -25.42 -14.12
C PRO A 245 24.83 -24.20 -14.93
N ALA A 246 25.99 -24.32 -15.57
CA ALA A 246 26.42 -23.37 -16.58
C ALA A 246 25.39 -23.26 -17.71
N GLY A 247 25.10 -22.04 -18.16
CA GLY A 247 24.11 -21.76 -19.20
C GLY A 247 22.68 -21.51 -18.70
N ILE A 248 22.37 -21.69 -17.41
CA ILE A 248 21.10 -21.24 -16.83
C ILE A 248 21.13 -19.72 -16.59
N VAL A 249 20.04 -19.06 -16.98
CA VAL A 249 19.87 -17.61 -16.85
C VAL A 249 19.80 -17.21 -15.37
N ARG A 250 20.67 -16.29 -14.94
CA ARG A 250 20.77 -15.83 -13.54
C ARG A 250 19.79 -14.68 -13.25
N VAL A 251 18.51 -15.04 -13.19
CA VAL A 251 17.38 -14.19 -12.75
C VAL A 251 16.60 -14.97 -11.71
N PRO A 252 16.28 -14.42 -10.51
CA PRO A 252 15.68 -15.17 -9.42
C PRO A 252 14.17 -15.33 -9.64
N GLU A 253 13.75 -16.29 -10.48
CA GLU A 253 12.39 -16.32 -11.01
C GLU A 253 11.92 -17.73 -11.43
N PHE A 254 10.64 -18.02 -11.23
CA PHE A 254 9.90 -19.10 -11.89
C PHE A 254 8.56 -18.56 -12.41
N HIS A 255 7.78 -19.37 -13.13
CA HIS A 255 6.48 -18.92 -13.67
C HIS A 255 5.41 -20.00 -13.69
N THR A 256 4.18 -19.55 -13.91
CA THR A 256 3.00 -20.36 -14.20
C THR A 256 2.21 -19.65 -15.30
N ASP A 257 1.70 -20.42 -16.26
CA ASP A 257 0.73 -19.96 -17.27
C ASP A 257 -0.64 -20.50 -16.90
N CYS A 258 -1.65 -19.63 -16.88
CA CYS A 258 -3.02 -20.00 -16.51
C CYS A 258 -3.99 -19.44 -17.56
N THR A 259 -4.95 -20.24 -18.03
CA THR A 259 -6.00 -19.76 -18.93
C THR A 259 -7.18 -19.16 -18.14
N VAL A 260 -8.05 -18.41 -18.83
CA VAL A 260 -9.26 -17.85 -18.21
C VAL A 260 -10.15 -18.98 -17.68
N SER A 261 -10.53 -18.92 -16.41
CA SER A 261 -11.35 -19.93 -15.74
C SER A 261 -12.84 -19.57 -15.73
N ASN A 262 -13.16 -18.29 -15.49
CA ASN A 262 -14.46 -17.66 -15.69
C ASN A 262 -14.33 -16.13 -15.78
N GLU A 263 -15.43 -15.45 -16.07
CA GLU A 263 -15.55 -13.99 -15.98
C GLU A 263 -16.87 -13.67 -15.26
N LEU A 264 -16.84 -12.82 -14.23
CA LEU A 264 -18.01 -12.48 -13.39
C LEU A 264 -17.89 -11.05 -12.84
N LYS A 265 -18.99 -10.53 -12.28
CA LYS A 265 -19.03 -9.29 -11.48
C LYS A 265 -18.82 -9.53 -9.98
N ASP A 266 -17.98 -10.51 -9.68
CA ASP A 266 -17.75 -11.03 -8.34
C ASP A 266 -16.38 -10.58 -7.83
N ASP A 267 -16.22 -10.48 -6.51
CA ASP A 267 -14.95 -10.16 -5.87
C ASP A 267 -14.95 -10.73 -4.44
N PRO A 268 -14.37 -11.92 -4.19
CA PRO A 268 -14.37 -12.53 -2.86
C PRO A 268 -13.40 -11.87 -1.87
N ILE A 269 -12.52 -10.97 -2.32
CA ILE A 269 -11.59 -10.24 -1.43
C ILE A 269 -12.27 -8.95 -0.97
N VAL A 270 -12.68 -8.10 -1.92
CA VAL A 270 -13.19 -6.74 -1.63
C VAL A 270 -14.69 -6.73 -1.32
N LEU A 271 -15.46 -7.68 -1.86
CA LEU A 271 -16.93 -7.78 -1.68
C LEU A 271 -17.38 -9.22 -1.30
N PRO A 272 -16.80 -9.83 -0.24
CA PRO A 272 -17.05 -11.21 0.14
C PRO A 272 -18.53 -11.48 0.42
N GLY A 273 -19.05 -12.52 -0.22
CA GLY A 273 -20.45 -12.96 -0.11
C GLY A 273 -21.45 -12.15 -0.95
N LEU A 274 -21.01 -11.27 -1.84
CA LEU A 274 -21.87 -10.39 -2.64
C LEU A 274 -21.76 -10.64 -4.17
N PRO A 275 -22.40 -11.70 -4.71
CA PRO A 275 -22.42 -11.97 -6.15
C PRO A 275 -22.93 -10.79 -6.97
N GLY A 276 -22.24 -10.48 -8.06
CA GLY A 276 -22.62 -9.41 -8.97
C GLY A 276 -22.40 -7.97 -8.47
N ALA A 277 -21.85 -7.78 -7.27
CA ALA A 277 -21.69 -6.46 -6.64
C ALA A 277 -20.45 -5.67 -7.12
N SER A 278 -19.49 -6.33 -7.77
CA SER A 278 -18.31 -5.68 -8.36
C SER A 278 -18.54 -5.29 -9.82
N HIS A 279 -17.48 -4.78 -10.44
CA HIS A 279 -17.38 -4.62 -11.88
C HIS A 279 -16.89 -5.95 -12.52
N MET A 280 -16.85 -6.05 -13.86
CA MET A 280 -16.47 -7.31 -14.52
C MET A 280 -14.98 -7.63 -14.34
N HIS A 281 -14.70 -8.79 -13.74
CA HIS A 281 -13.37 -9.37 -13.64
C HIS A 281 -13.19 -10.55 -14.60
N THR A 282 -11.97 -10.69 -15.12
CA THR A 282 -11.50 -11.90 -15.84
C THR A 282 -10.63 -12.70 -14.86
N PHE A 283 -10.99 -13.95 -14.58
CA PHE A 283 -10.33 -14.81 -13.58
C PHE A 283 -9.43 -15.87 -14.23
N PHE A 284 -8.34 -16.23 -13.54
CA PHE A 284 -7.35 -17.22 -13.94
C PHE A 284 -7.02 -18.16 -12.77
N GLY A 285 -6.63 -19.40 -13.06
CA GLY A 285 -6.42 -20.45 -12.05
C GLY A 285 -7.67 -21.31 -11.87
N PRO A 286 -8.13 -21.61 -10.65
CA PRO A 286 -9.46 -22.19 -10.43
C PRO A 286 -10.59 -21.26 -10.84
N LYS A 287 -11.83 -21.76 -10.77
CA LYS A 287 -13.01 -20.90 -10.88
C LYS A 287 -13.25 -20.15 -9.57
N VAL A 288 -13.71 -18.91 -9.70
CA VAL A 288 -13.92 -17.98 -8.59
C VAL A 288 -15.33 -17.41 -8.65
N THR A 289 -15.98 -17.31 -7.48
CA THR A 289 -17.23 -16.58 -7.24
C THR A 289 -17.04 -15.68 -6.01
N ALA A 290 -18.02 -14.83 -5.70
CA ALA A 290 -17.96 -13.92 -4.55
C ALA A 290 -17.88 -14.63 -3.18
N THR A 291 -18.03 -15.95 -3.11
CA THR A 291 -17.91 -16.75 -1.87
C THR A 291 -16.62 -17.58 -1.79
N THR A 292 -15.76 -17.55 -2.81
CA THR A 292 -14.56 -18.42 -2.89
C THR A 292 -13.51 -18.05 -1.83
N THR A 293 -13.03 -19.05 -1.09
CA THR A 293 -11.95 -18.94 -0.10
C THR A 293 -10.64 -19.61 -0.58
N PRO A 294 -9.48 -19.29 0.02
CA PRO A 294 -8.23 -20.01 -0.26
C PRO A 294 -8.34 -21.53 -0.05
N GLU A 295 -9.15 -21.96 0.90
CA GLU A 295 -9.46 -23.36 1.19
C GLU A 295 -10.26 -24.03 0.05
N ASP A 296 -11.25 -23.35 -0.53
CA ASP A 296 -11.99 -23.83 -1.70
C ASP A 296 -11.08 -23.98 -2.93
N LEU A 297 -10.16 -23.03 -3.11
CA LEU A 297 -9.18 -23.06 -4.20
C LEU A 297 -8.25 -24.28 -4.07
N LEU A 298 -7.72 -24.55 -2.87
CA LEU A 298 -6.86 -25.73 -2.61
C LEU A 298 -7.55 -27.06 -2.96
N ALA A 299 -8.87 -27.15 -2.78
CA ALA A 299 -9.69 -28.30 -3.16
C ALA A 299 -10.06 -28.36 -4.65
N SER A 300 -9.93 -27.26 -5.40
CA SER A 300 -10.45 -27.11 -6.76
C SER A 300 -9.51 -27.63 -7.86
N SER A 301 -10.03 -27.78 -9.07
CA SER A 301 -9.22 -27.83 -10.31
C SER A 301 -8.67 -26.43 -10.64
N THR A 302 -7.62 -26.37 -11.47
CA THR A 302 -6.92 -25.12 -11.83
C THR A 302 -6.63 -25.12 -13.33
N THR A 303 -6.61 -23.96 -13.97
CA THR A 303 -6.10 -23.78 -15.34
C THR A 303 -4.59 -23.55 -15.39
N CYS A 304 -3.93 -23.38 -14.23
CA CYS A 304 -2.49 -23.12 -14.14
C CYS A 304 -1.65 -24.36 -14.44
N ASN A 305 -0.58 -24.19 -15.24
CA ASN A 305 0.30 -25.28 -15.67
C ASN A 305 1.35 -25.70 -14.62
N ALA A 306 1.57 -24.92 -13.57
CA ALA A 306 2.55 -25.24 -12.53
C ALA A 306 2.03 -26.29 -11.51
N PRO A 307 2.70 -27.45 -11.34
CA PRO A 307 2.20 -28.52 -10.47
C PRO A 307 2.12 -28.13 -8.99
N GLY A 308 0.92 -27.77 -8.55
CA GLY A 308 0.62 -27.36 -7.18
C GLY A 308 0.07 -25.95 -7.03
N ASP A 309 0.00 -25.17 -8.12
CA ASP A 309 -0.63 -23.85 -8.10
C ASP A 309 -2.15 -23.96 -8.21
N LYS A 310 -2.84 -23.79 -7.07
CA LYS A 310 -4.29 -23.56 -7.06
C LYS A 310 -4.64 -22.09 -6.83
N SER A 311 -3.67 -21.18 -6.85
CA SER A 311 -3.95 -19.76 -6.59
C SER A 311 -4.89 -19.21 -7.65
N ALA A 312 -5.77 -18.31 -7.23
CA ALA A 312 -6.60 -17.54 -8.13
C ALA A 312 -6.00 -16.15 -8.35
N TYR A 313 -6.16 -15.67 -9.57
CA TYR A 313 -5.74 -14.32 -9.98
C TYR A 313 -6.88 -13.68 -10.78
N TRP A 314 -7.11 -12.38 -10.63
CA TRP A 314 -8.01 -11.65 -11.51
C TRP A 314 -7.57 -10.22 -11.79
N VAL A 315 -8.12 -9.65 -12.85
CA VAL A 315 -7.94 -8.26 -13.32
C VAL A 315 -9.27 -7.74 -13.88
N PRO A 316 -9.49 -6.42 -13.96
CA PRO A 316 -10.63 -5.86 -14.67
C PRO A 316 -10.65 -6.29 -16.13
N GLN A 317 -11.80 -6.78 -16.59
CA GLN A 317 -12.03 -7.14 -17.99
C GLN A 317 -11.78 -5.95 -18.92
N LEU A 318 -10.93 -6.15 -19.94
CA LEU A 318 -10.73 -5.19 -21.01
C LEU A 318 -11.86 -5.31 -22.04
N THR A 319 -12.42 -4.19 -22.46
CA THR A 319 -13.46 -4.12 -23.50
C THR A 319 -13.04 -3.18 -24.63
N ARG A 320 -13.57 -3.41 -25.83
CA ARG A 320 -13.61 -2.47 -26.97
C ARG A 320 -15.05 -2.16 -27.30
N ASN A 321 -15.46 -0.90 -27.18
CA ASN A 321 -16.84 -0.44 -27.44
C ASN A 321 -17.90 -1.25 -26.65
N GLY A 322 -17.56 -1.69 -25.44
CA GLY A 322 -18.41 -2.54 -24.58
C GLY A 322 -18.28 -4.06 -24.83
N THR A 323 -17.70 -4.50 -25.95
CA THR A 323 -17.44 -5.92 -26.22
C THR A 323 -16.15 -6.38 -25.54
N PRO A 324 -16.12 -7.51 -24.79
CA PRO A 324 -14.89 -8.04 -24.21
C PRO A 324 -13.77 -8.27 -25.23
N VAL A 325 -12.54 -7.93 -24.84
CA VAL A 325 -11.32 -8.21 -25.62
C VAL A 325 -10.70 -9.50 -25.07
N PRO A 326 -10.65 -10.60 -25.84
CA PRO A 326 -10.12 -11.86 -25.34
C PRO A 326 -8.66 -11.74 -24.89
N VAL A 327 -8.35 -12.29 -23.72
CA VAL A 327 -6.97 -12.53 -23.30
C VAL A 327 -6.33 -13.50 -24.30
N LYS A 328 -5.11 -13.17 -24.74
CA LYS A 328 -4.29 -13.97 -25.65
C LYS A 328 -3.51 -15.02 -24.87
N ASP A 329 -2.82 -14.57 -23.84
CA ASP A 329 -2.05 -15.37 -22.90
C ASP A 329 -1.93 -14.61 -21.55
N PHE A 330 -1.87 -15.36 -20.47
CA PHE A 330 -1.73 -14.84 -19.12
C PHE A 330 -0.67 -15.65 -18.37
N ARG A 331 0.34 -14.96 -17.84
CA ARG A 331 1.47 -15.54 -17.14
C ARG A 331 1.70 -14.82 -15.84
N VAL A 332 1.88 -15.58 -14.77
CA VAL A 332 2.31 -15.06 -13.47
C VAL A 332 3.78 -15.40 -13.30
N TYR A 333 4.62 -14.36 -13.26
CA TYR A 333 6.00 -14.49 -12.84
C TYR A 333 6.08 -14.36 -11.31
N TYR A 334 6.83 -15.28 -10.70
CA TYR A 334 7.16 -15.31 -9.29
C TYR A 334 8.67 -15.16 -9.15
N GLY A 335 9.14 -14.03 -8.62
CA GLY A 335 10.58 -13.77 -8.55
C GLY A 335 11.03 -12.97 -7.35
N SER A 336 12.17 -12.28 -7.46
CA SER A 336 12.67 -11.37 -6.43
C SER A 336 13.31 -10.13 -7.03
N ARG A 337 13.05 -8.96 -6.42
CA ARG A 337 13.72 -7.69 -6.74
C ARG A 337 14.77 -7.29 -5.70
N LEU A 338 14.95 -8.11 -4.65
CA LEU A 338 15.92 -7.86 -3.59
C LEU A 338 17.35 -7.96 -4.14
N LYS A 339 18.27 -7.24 -3.50
CA LYS A 339 19.73 -7.36 -3.76
C LYS A 339 20.26 -8.76 -3.42
N ASP A 340 19.60 -9.43 -2.48
CA ASP A 340 19.88 -10.81 -2.09
C ASP A 340 18.57 -11.61 -2.17
N PRO A 341 18.41 -12.47 -3.19
CA PRO A 341 17.19 -13.28 -3.33
C PRO A 341 17.18 -14.51 -2.42
N SER A 342 18.25 -14.78 -1.65
CA SER A 342 18.27 -15.86 -0.66
C SER A 342 17.45 -15.52 0.61
N ASP A 343 17.16 -14.25 0.86
CA ASP A 343 16.26 -13.77 1.92
C ASP A 343 14.80 -14.21 1.71
N VAL A 344 14.40 -14.59 0.48
CA VAL A 344 12.99 -14.86 0.13
C VAL A 344 12.49 -16.20 0.67
N VAL A 345 11.35 -16.18 1.35
CA VAL A 345 10.61 -17.37 1.81
C VAL A 345 9.27 -17.52 1.07
N PRO A 346 8.67 -18.71 0.96
CA PRO A 346 7.34 -18.86 0.38
C PRO A 346 6.28 -18.08 1.16
N PHE A 347 5.22 -17.66 0.46
CA PHE A 347 4.05 -17.02 1.06
C PHE A 347 3.44 -17.88 2.17
N PRO A 348 2.87 -17.27 3.23
CA PRO A 348 2.02 -17.99 4.17
C PRO A 348 0.75 -18.51 3.46
N PRO A 349 0.23 -19.70 3.83
CA PRO A 349 -1.05 -20.17 3.33
C PRO A 349 -2.18 -19.17 3.62
N GLY A 350 -3.08 -18.97 2.64
CA GLY A 350 -4.24 -18.07 2.79
C GLY A 350 -3.96 -16.57 2.61
N LEU A 351 -2.74 -16.16 2.23
CA LEU A 351 -2.46 -14.76 1.88
C LEU A 351 -3.36 -14.27 0.73
N VAL A 352 -4.03 -13.14 0.91
CA VAL A 352 -4.76 -12.44 -0.14
C VAL A 352 -4.21 -11.04 -0.32
N ALA A 353 -4.08 -10.55 -1.56
CA ALA A 353 -3.57 -9.21 -1.82
C ALA A 353 -4.15 -8.61 -3.09
N VAL A 354 -4.31 -7.28 -3.10
CA VAL A 354 -4.79 -6.51 -4.25
C VAL A 354 -3.77 -5.44 -4.62
N GLN A 355 -3.25 -5.46 -5.84
CA GLN A 355 -2.30 -4.48 -6.34
C GLN A 355 -2.97 -3.48 -7.31
N GLY A 356 -2.55 -2.23 -7.32
CA GLY A 356 -3.20 -1.16 -8.11
C GLY A 356 -4.40 -0.52 -7.39
N ASP A 357 -5.22 0.23 -8.15
CA ASP A 357 -6.36 1.01 -7.63
C ASP A 357 -7.53 1.04 -8.62
N ALA A 358 -8.55 0.23 -8.37
CA ALA A 358 -9.78 0.13 -9.17
C ALA A 358 -10.57 1.45 -9.29
N LYS A 359 -10.36 2.42 -8.38
CA LYS A 359 -11.05 3.72 -8.37
C LYS A 359 -10.29 4.78 -9.18
N ARG A 360 -9.05 4.51 -9.63
CA ARG A 360 -8.16 5.49 -10.26
C ARG A 360 -8.59 5.86 -11.68
N GLN A 361 -9.06 7.09 -11.86
CA GLN A 361 -9.41 7.67 -13.16
C GLN A 361 -8.43 8.80 -13.56
N VAL A 362 -7.30 8.44 -14.15
CA VAL A 362 -6.20 9.35 -14.54
C VAL A 362 -5.69 8.95 -15.93
N ALA A 363 -5.36 9.91 -16.79
CA ALA A 363 -4.83 9.60 -18.12
C ALA A 363 -3.45 8.90 -18.05
N THR A 364 -3.25 7.85 -18.85
CA THR A 364 -1.99 7.07 -18.95
C THR A 364 -1.33 7.30 -20.31
N GLY A 365 -0.99 8.56 -20.60
CA GLY A 365 -0.29 8.95 -21.82
C GLY A 365 1.08 8.28 -21.99
N LYS A 366 1.67 8.39 -23.18
CA LYS A 366 2.94 7.74 -23.54
C LYS A 366 4.05 8.05 -22.53
N GLY A 367 4.54 7.02 -21.86
CA GLY A 367 5.60 7.12 -20.84
C GLY A 367 5.10 7.21 -19.39
N ALA A 368 3.79 7.18 -19.15
CA ALA A 368 3.22 7.12 -17.81
C ALA A 368 3.63 5.81 -17.08
N PRO A 369 3.95 5.84 -15.78
CA PRO A 369 4.11 4.64 -14.97
C PRO A 369 2.82 3.82 -14.96
N GLY A 370 2.90 2.50 -15.15
CA GLY A 370 1.71 1.64 -15.21
C GLY A 370 0.81 1.90 -16.42
N GLN A 371 1.38 2.29 -17.57
CA GLN A 371 0.67 2.28 -18.85
C GLN A 371 0.62 0.87 -19.47
N PHE A 372 -0.33 0.64 -20.36
CA PHE A 372 -0.24 -0.44 -21.35
C PHE A 372 0.85 -0.12 -22.39
N TRP A 373 1.47 -1.14 -22.98
CA TRP A 373 2.40 -1.01 -24.10
C TRP A 373 2.21 -2.13 -25.13
N CYS A 374 3.09 -2.18 -26.13
CA CYS A 374 3.09 -3.18 -27.20
C CYS A 374 4.15 -4.25 -26.95
N ALA A 375 3.73 -5.51 -26.79
CA ALA A 375 4.60 -6.67 -26.84
C ALA A 375 4.85 -7.08 -28.29
N GLY A 376 6.08 -7.49 -28.61
CA GLY A 376 6.44 -8.05 -29.93
C GLY A 376 6.48 -7.07 -31.11
N SER A 377 6.07 -5.81 -30.95
CA SER A 377 6.15 -4.79 -32.00
C SER A 377 6.25 -3.36 -31.45
N ALA A 378 6.54 -2.40 -32.32
CA ALA A 378 6.61 -0.98 -31.97
C ALA A 378 5.23 -0.35 -31.76
N GLU A 379 5.17 0.63 -30.85
CA GLU A 379 4.03 1.55 -30.75
C GLU A 379 4.10 2.58 -31.89
N ILE A 380 3.13 2.51 -32.81
CA ILE A 380 3.01 3.36 -34.01
C ILE A 380 2.04 4.53 -33.85
N GLY A 381 1.33 4.61 -32.73
CA GLY A 381 0.36 5.66 -32.44
C GLY A 381 -0.26 5.52 -31.05
N ARG A 382 -1.27 6.34 -30.79
CA ARG A 382 -2.12 6.32 -29.58
C ARG A 382 -3.58 6.50 -30.00
N SER A 383 -4.51 6.10 -29.15
CA SER A 383 -5.93 6.47 -29.25
C SER A 383 -6.15 7.98 -29.20
N ALA A 384 -7.33 8.45 -29.61
CA ALA A 384 -7.70 9.86 -29.64
C ALA A 384 -7.70 10.53 -28.25
N ASP A 385 -7.88 9.76 -27.17
CA ASP A 385 -7.75 10.19 -25.77
C ASP A 385 -6.31 10.11 -25.23
N GLY A 386 -5.35 9.66 -26.04
CA GLY A 386 -3.93 9.51 -25.71
C GLY A 386 -3.59 8.33 -24.78
N ASN A 387 -4.58 7.59 -24.27
CA ASN A 387 -4.36 6.62 -23.20
C ASN A 387 -3.85 5.26 -23.68
N TRP A 388 -4.30 4.79 -24.83
CA TRP A 388 -4.05 3.44 -25.33
C TRP A 388 -3.02 3.44 -26.46
N PRO A 389 -1.91 2.69 -26.37
CA PRO A 389 -0.95 2.57 -27.47
C PRO A 389 -1.60 1.90 -28.68
N VAL A 390 -1.13 2.20 -29.89
CA VAL A 390 -1.46 1.46 -31.12
C VAL A 390 -0.22 0.69 -31.54
N CYS A 391 -0.34 -0.64 -31.65
CA CYS A 391 0.76 -1.55 -31.91
C CYS A 391 0.87 -1.90 -33.39
N ALA A 392 2.10 -1.96 -33.90
CA ALA A 392 2.34 -2.44 -35.26
C ALA A 392 1.93 -3.93 -35.41
N LYS A 393 1.52 -4.30 -36.63
CA LYS A 393 1.11 -5.67 -36.98
C LYS A 393 2.18 -6.69 -36.56
N GLY A 394 1.75 -7.76 -35.90
CA GLY A 394 2.62 -8.83 -35.39
C GLY A 394 2.87 -8.78 -33.87
N GLY A 395 2.69 -7.61 -33.25
CA GLY A 395 2.66 -7.48 -31.79
C GLY A 395 1.26 -7.57 -31.21
N ASN A 396 1.14 -7.27 -29.91
CA ASN A 396 -0.14 -7.15 -29.21
C ASN A 396 -0.07 -6.19 -28.02
N LEU A 397 -1.23 -5.73 -27.56
CA LEU A 397 -1.40 -4.97 -26.32
C LEU A 397 -1.09 -5.86 -25.10
N ILE A 398 -0.38 -5.32 -24.11
CA ILE A 398 -0.01 -6.02 -22.87
C ILE A 398 -0.07 -5.07 -21.65
N TYR A 399 -0.30 -5.64 -20.46
CA TYR A 399 -0.08 -5.01 -19.16
C TYR A 399 0.81 -5.88 -18.24
N GLN A 400 1.57 -5.24 -17.34
CA GLN A 400 2.32 -5.88 -16.25
C GLN A 400 1.90 -5.26 -14.91
N LEU A 401 1.25 -6.05 -14.06
CA LEU A 401 0.91 -5.64 -12.70
C LEU A 401 1.91 -6.25 -11.71
N MET A 402 2.77 -5.42 -11.12
CA MET A 402 3.77 -5.83 -10.14
C MET A 402 3.28 -5.60 -8.71
N PHE A 403 3.15 -6.67 -7.95
CA PHE A 403 2.87 -6.66 -6.51
C PHE A 403 4.11 -6.22 -5.71
N GLN A 404 3.94 -6.15 -4.39
CA GLN A 404 4.99 -5.83 -3.43
C GLN A 404 5.86 -7.07 -3.09
N ASP A 405 7.12 -6.85 -2.73
CA ASP A 405 8.11 -7.90 -2.43
C ASP A 405 8.18 -8.28 -0.94
N CYS A 406 7.67 -7.41 -0.06
CA CYS A 406 7.83 -7.55 1.37
C CYS A 406 6.48 -7.63 2.08
N TRP A 407 6.47 -8.41 3.16
CA TRP A 407 5.30 -8.73 3.96
C TRP A 407 5.55 -8.44 5.44
N ASP A 408 4.50 -8.10 6.19
CA ASP A 408 4.58 -7.68 7.60
C ASP A 408 4.91 -8.81 8.60
N GLY A 409 4.85 -10.07 8.13
CA GLY A 409 5.14 -11.28 8.90
C GLY A 409 4.05 -11.67 9.91
N LYS A 410 2.85 -11.09 9.82
CA LYS A 410 1.81 -11.18 10.85
C LYS A 410 0.41 -11.40 10.29
N HIS A 411 0.07 -10.86 9.13
CA HIS A 411 -1.32 -10.86 8.64
C HIS A 411 -1.43 -11.34 7.19
N ILE A 412 -2.31 -12.31 6.94
CA ILE A 412 -2.62 -12.80 5.59
C ILE A 412 -3.58 -11.89 4.81
N ASP A 413 -4.19 -10.92 5.50
CA ASP A 413 -4.98 -9.85 4.89
C ASP A 413 -4.98 -8.59 5.79
N SER A 414 -5.29 -7.43 5.20
CA SER A 414 -5.47 -6.14 5.87
C SER A 414 -6.80 -5.49 5.45
N PRO A 415 -7.35 -4.50 6.18
CA PRO A 415 -8.66 -3.90 5.89
C PRO A 415 -8.81 -3.21 4.52
N ASP A 416 -7.72 -3.08 3.77
CA ASP A 416 -7.57 -2.50 2.43
C ASP A 416 -6.99 -3.49 1.40
N HIS A 417 -6.74 -4.73 1.83
CA HIS A 417 -6.10 -5.82 1.11
C HIS A 417 -4.72 -5.47 0.52
N LYS A 418 -4.05 -4.47 1.12
CA LYS A 418 -2.80 -3.85 0.64
C LYS A 418 -1.78 -3.65 1.76
N SER A 419 -2.16 -3.01 2.86
CA SER A 419 -1.25 -2.53 3.92
C SER A 419 -0.53 -3.62 4.74
N HIS A 420 -0.83 -4.91 4.58
CA HIS A 420 0.03 -5.99 5.12
C HIS A 420 1.24 -6.30 4.23
N MET A 421 1.23 -5.81 2.99
CA MET A 421 2.30 -5.90 2.00
C MET A 421 2.94 -4.52 1.76
N GLY A 422 4.21 -4.48 1.38
CA GLY A 422 4.91 -3.22 1.11
C GLY A 422 6.23 -3.34 0.34
N PRO A 423 6.74 -2.20 -0.17
CA PRO A 423 7.94 -2.19 -0.99
C PRO A 423 9.19 -2.48 -0.16
N MET A 424 10.18 -3.13 -0.79
CA MET A 424 11.53 -3.21 -0.26
C MET A 424 12.15 -1.81 -0.11
N LYS A 425 13.00 -1.65 0.91
CA LYS A 425 13.82 -0.44 1.12
C LYS A 425 15.28 -0.77 0.87
N ASP A 426 15.97 0.06 0.09
CA ASP A 426 17.40 -0.08 -0.23
C ASP A 426 17.79 -1.47 -0.81
N GLY A 427 16.83 -2.20 -1.37
CA GLY A 427 16.99 -3.55 -1.91
C GLY A 427 16.78 -4.71 -0.91
N ARG A 428 16.18 -4.46 0.27
CA ARG A 428 15.84 -5.48 1.28
C ARG A 428 14.47 -5.22 1.93
N CYS A 429 13.88 -6.27 2.49
CA CYS A 429 12.69 -6.16 3.33
C CYS A 429 13.10 -5.74 4.76
N SER A 430 12.37 -4.81 5.38
CA SER A 430 12.73 -4.23 6.68
C SER A 430 11.58 -3.45 7.33
N GLY A 431 11.73 -3.14 8.63
CA GLY A 431 10.84 -2.23 9.36
C GLY A 431 9.43 -2.79 9.51
N ALA A 432 8.45 -2.15 8.86
CA ALA A 432 7.05 -2.61 8.86
C ALA A 432 6.87 -3.92 8.07
N TYR A 433 7.70 -4.17 7.05
CA TYR A 433 7.62 -5.32 6.15
C TYR A 433 8.93 -6.12 6.19
N PRO A 434 9.23 -6.86 7.27
CA PRO A 434 10.51 -7.51 7.46
C PRO A 434 10.67 -8.85 6.71
N VAL A 435 9.58 -9.47 6.24
CA VAL A 435 9.64 -10.78 5.57
C VAL A 435 9.69 -10.59 4.06
N ALA A 436 10.69 -11.18 3.40
CA ALA A 436 10.76 -11.19 1.94
C ALA A 436 9.97 -12.38 1.37
N VAL A 437 9.07 -12.09 0.43
CA VAL A 437 8.21 -13.07 -0.25
C VAL A 437 8.35 -12.89 -1.77
N PRO A 438 7.90 -13.82 -2.62
CA PRO A 438 8.07 -13.69 -4.07
C PRO A 438 7.38 -12.42 -4.60
N ASN A 439 8.06 -11.69 -5.48
CA ASN A 439 7.40 -10.66 -6.28
C ASN A 439 6.45 -11.34 -7.27
N ILE A 440 5.15 -11.01 -7.20
CA ILE A 440 4.16 -11.43 -8.20
C ILE A 440 4.11 -10.37 -9.30
N SER A 441 4.27 -10.81 -10.54
CA SER A 441 4.14 -9.98 -11.74
C SER A 441 3.15 -10.62 -12.70
N LEU A 442 1.90 -10.14 -12.71
CA LEU A 442 0.87 -10.59 -13.64
C LEU A 442 1.11 -9.97 -15.02
N MET A 443 1.38 -10.80 -16.02
CA MET A 443 1.54 -10.39 -17.42
C MET A 443 0.28 -10.76 -18.18
N VAL A 444 -0.48 -9.76 -18.63
CA VAL A 444 -1.77 -9.94 -19.31
C VAL A 444 -1.64 -9.47 -20.75
N ASN A 445 -1.56 -10.42 -21.69
CA ASN A 445 -1.55 -10.14 -23.12
C ASN A 445 -2.97 -10.23 -23.69
N TYR A 446 -3.38 -9.29 -24.52
CA TYR A 446 -4.73 -9.25 -25.11
C TYR A 446 -4.68 -9.47 -26.62
N ASN A 447 -5.73 -10.08 -27.19
CA ASN A 447 -5.95 -10.20 -28.63
C ASN A 447 -6.41 -8.85 -29.23
N SER A 448 -5.55 -7.83 -29.12
CA SER A 448 -5.78 -6.47 -29.58
C SER A 448 -4.46 -5.80 -29.96
N LEU A 449 -4.49 -4.93 -30.97
CA LEU A 449 -3.39 -4.02 -31.31
C LEU A 449 -3.50 -2.67 -30.58
N GLY A 450 -4.35 -2.56 -29.56
CA GLY A 450 -4.57 -1.30 -28.84
C GLY A 450 -5.35 -0.28 -29.67
N GLY A 451 -5.24 1.01 -29.34
CA GLY A 451 -6.00 2.10 -29.96
C GLY A 451 -7.44 2.28 -29.46
N ASP A 452 -8.26 2.95 -30.26
CA ASP A 452 -9.56 3.49 -29.83
C ASP A 452 -10.60 2.45 -29.38
N GLY A 453 -11.60 2.98 -28.66
CA GLY A 453 -12.74 2.25 -28.12
C GLY A 453 -12.43 1.41 -26.87
N LEU A 454 -11.18 1.38 -26.42
CA LEU A 454 -10.76 0.56 -25.28
C LEU A 454 -11.16 1.19 -23.94
N ALA A 455 -11.68 0.36 -23.04
CA ALA A 455 -12.00 0.69 -21.66
C ALA A 455 -11.83 -0.55 -20.78
N LEU A 456 -11.37 -0.35 -19.54
CA LEU A 456 -11.52 -1.37 -18.50
C LEU A 456 -12.95 -1.32 -17.97
N SER A 457 -13.44 -2.45 -17.48
CA SER A 457 -14.69 -2.53 -16.70
C SER A 457 -14.67 -1.65 -15.44
N SER A 458 -13.49 -1.28 -14.94
CA SER A 458 -13.24 -0.30 -13.87
C SER A 458 -13.04 1.15 -14.36
N GLY A 459 -13.07 1.41 -15.68
CA GLY A 459 -12.96 2.74 -16.28
C GLY A 459 -11.69 2.95 -17.13
N LEU A 460 -10.99 4.06 -16.88
CA LEU A 460 -9.74 4.41 -17.59
C LEU A 460 -8.63 3.37 -17.34
N PRO A 461 -7.65 3.21 -18.24
CA PRO A 461 -6.56 2.23 -18.08
C PRO A 461 -5.75 2.37 -16.77
N SER A 462 -5.73 3.55 -16.15
CA SER A 462 -5.14 3.75 -14.81
C SER A 462 -5.84 2.98 -13.69
N SER A 463 -7.11 2.59 -13.90
CA SER A 463 -7.87 1.76 -12.95
C SER A 463 -7.45 0.30 -12.99
N MET A 464 -6.45 -0.07 -13.80
CA MET A 464 -5.85 -1.40 -13.79
C MET A 464 -5.34 -1.73 -12.39
N HIS A 465 -5.86 -2.84 -11.89
CA HIS A 465 -5.53 -3.47 -10.63
C HIS A 465 -5.58 -4.97 -10.86
N GLY A 466 -5.32 -5.73 -9.82
CA GLY A 466 -5.40 -7.16 -9.91
C GLY A 466 -5.04 -7.80 -8.59
N ASP A 467 -5.53 -9.01 -8.47
CA ASP A 467 -5.88 -9.60 -7.20
C ASP A 467 -5.29 -11.00 -7.15
N PHE A 468 -4.89 -11.42 -5.96
CA PHE A 468 -4.20 -12.67 -5.72
C PHE A 468 -4.77 -13.33 -4.48
N MET A 469 -5.15 -14.59 -4.59
CA MET A 469 -5.56 -15.44 -3.48
C MET A 469 -4.65 -16.67 -3.44
N ASN A 470 -3.73 -16.72 -2.47
CA ASN A 470 -2.69 -17.74 -2.38
C ASN A 470 -3.26 -19.10 -1.99
N ALA A 471 -3.28 -20.01 -2.95
CA ALA A 471 -3.63 -21.42 -2.76
C ALA A 471 -2.56 -22.34 -3.39
N TRP A 472 -1.30 -21.93 -3.36
CA TRP A 472 -0.20 -22.85 -3.62
C TRP A 472 -0.15 -23.98 -2.59
N GLN A 473 0.09 -25.21 -3.06
CA GLN A 473 0.56 -26.31 -2.21
C GLN A 473 1.91 -25.93 -1.59
N PRO A 474 2.04 -25.83 -0.25
CA PRO A 474 3.23 -25.25 0.40
C PRO A 474 4.55 -25.93 0.04
N GLU A 475 4.54 -27.25 -0.14
CA GLU A 475 5.71 -28.05 -0.52
C GLU A 475 6.17 -27.73 -1.95
N LYS A 476 5.25 -27.37 -2.84
CA LYS A 476 5.51 -27.09 -4.26
C LYS A 476 6.06 -25.68 -4.43
N LEU A 477 5.41 -24.68 -3.82
CA LEU A 477 5.91 -23.31 -3.78
C LEU A 477 7.26 -23.23 -3.04
N GLY A 478 7.39 -23.91 -1.89
CA GLY A 478 8.65 -23.98 -1.15
C GLY A 478 9.80 -24.53 -1.99
N ALA A 479 9.56 -25.58 -2.79
CA ALA A 479 10.58 -26.11 -3.68
C ALA A 479 10.98 -25.13 -4.81
N LEU A 480 10.01 -24.44 -5.41
CA LEU A 480 10.26 -23.42 -6.45
C LEU A 480 11.02 -22.20 -5.89
N VAL A 481 10.64 -21.69 -4.71
CA VAL A 481 11.37 -20.59 -4.05
C VAL A 481 12.81 -21.00 -3.73
N LYS A 482 13.02 -22.19 -3.14
CA LYS A 482 14.35 -22.68 -2.76
C LYS A 482 15.27 -22.94 -3.95
N VAL A 483 14.77 -23.61 -4.99
CA VAL A 483 15.59 -24.04 -6.14
C VAL A 483 15.81 -22.90 -7.14
N CYS A 484 14.85 -22.00 -7.32
CA CYS A 484 14.87 -21.00 -8.40
C CYS A 484 15.22 -19.60 -7.86
N ILE A 485 14.39 -19.07 -6.96
CA ILE A 485 14.55 -17.69 -6.44
C ILE A 485 15.82 -17.60 -5.59
N ASN A 486 15.97 -18.41 -4.55
CA ASN A 486 17.13 -18.32 -3.65
C ASN A 486 18.47 -18.66 -4.32
N ALA A 487 18.45 -19.51 -5.36
CA ALA A 487 19.64 -19.83 -6.17
C ALA A 487 20.01 -18.73 -7.18
N ASN A 488 19.18 -17.68 -7.31
CA ASN A 488 19.26 -16.66 -8.36
C ASN A 488 19.30 -17.29 -9.77
N ALA A 489 18.29 -18.08 -10.13
CA ALA A 489 18.25 -18.81 -11.39
C ALA A 489 16.82 -18.98 -11.93
N LYS A 490 16.68 -18.83 -13.25
CA LYS A 490 15.37 -18.84 -13.93
C LYS A 490 14.91 -20.28 -14.18
N CYS A 491 13.77 -20.64 -13.61
CA CYS A 491 13.09 -21.92 -13.80
C CYS A 491 11.91 -21.84 -14.76
N GLY A 492 11.44 -23.02 -15.17
CA GLY A 492 10.12 -23.21 -15.77
C GLY A 492 9.01 -23.20 -14.71
N THR A 493 8.13 -24.18 -14.82
CA THR A 493 6.95 -24.40 -13.95
C THR A 493 7.21 -25.42 -12.83
N THR A 494 8.40 -26.04 -12.82
CA THR A 494 8.84 -27.03 -11.84
C THR A 494 10.24 -26.69 -11.31
N PRO A 495 10.60 -27.12 -10.08
CA PRO A 495 11.89 -26.77 -9.47
C PRO A 495 13.05 -27.57 -10.10
N GLY A 496 13.93 -26.89 -10.82
CA GLY A 496 15.13 -27.46 -11.42
C GLY A 496 15.41 -26.90 -12.81
N TRP A 497 16.25 -27.63 -13.56
CA TRP A 497 16.92 -27.13 -14.77
C TRP A 497 16.49 -27.82 -16.07
N GLY A 498 15.42 -28.62 -16.01
CA GLY A 498 14.75 -29.14 -17.20
C GLY A 498 14.06 -28.02 -17.99
N ARG A 499 13.97 -28.16 -19.31
CA ARG A 499 13.19 -27.30 -20.20
C ARG A 499 11.84 -27.93 -20.48
#